data_AF-A0A2G9NGZ6-F1
#
_entry.id   AF-A0A2G9NGZ6-F1
#
_cell.length_a   1.000
_cell.length_b   1.000
_cell.length_c   1.000
_cell.angle_alpha   90.00
_cell.angle_beta   90.00
_cell.angle_gamma   90.00
#
_symmetry.space_group_name_H-M   'P 1'
#
loop_
_entity.id
_entity.type
_entity.pdbx_description
1 polymer ?
#
loop_
_entity_poly.entity_id
_entity_poly.type
_entity_poly.pdbx_seq_one_letter_code
_entity_poly.pdbx_strand_id
1 'polypeptide(L)'
;MTTIEEHTKIIKEYIDDINEKIKAGLLVERQEIIRFTFSEAATNLFALYLHKNKLVEPSFSVNHRFFASKRIAELKFNFDFPKKEKLFDLLINQEMFRNKLCYGRSKDEIIVLDDIKNLGD
;
A
#
# COMPACT_ATOMS: atom_id res chain seq x y z
N MET A 1 -6.69 -16.20 8.95
CA MET A 1 -6.43 -16.19 7.50
C MET A 1 -7.41 -15.19 6.93
N THR A 2 -6.94 -14.14 6.27
CA THR A 2 -7.83 -13.06 5.80
C THR A 2 -8.63 -13.56 4.59
N THR A 3 -9.95 -13.58 4.71
CA THR A 3 -10.84 -13.98 3.60
C THR A 3 -10.95 -12.86 2.55
N ILE A 4 -11.52 -13.18 1.38
CA ILE A 4 -11.84 -12.18 0.35
C ILE A 4 -12.74 -11.06 0.91
N GLU A 5 -13.71 -11.42 1.73
CA GLU A 5 -14.63 -10.49 2.37
C GLU A 5 -13.92 -9.61 3.40
N GLU A 6 -13.04 -10.20 4.21
CA GLU A 6 -12.23 -9.48 5.19
C GLU A 6 -11.26 -8.50 4.50
N HIS A 7 -10.59 -8.91 3.43
CA HIS A 7 -9.76 -8.00 2.63
C HIS A 7 -10.57 -6.82 2.11
N THR A 8 -11.76 -7.07 1.56
CA THR A 8 -12.63 -6.01 1.04
C THR A 8 -13.07 -5.03 2.14
N LYS A 9 -13.41 -5.56 3.31
CA LYS A 9 -13.78 -4.76 4.49
C LYS A 9 -12.61 -3.89 4.95
N ILE A 10 -11.42 -4.48 5.12
CA ILE A 10 -10.19 -3.79 5.55
C ILE A 10 -9.83 -2.66 4.58
N ILE A 11 -9.86 -2.93 3.27
CA ILE A 11 -9.59 -1.92 2.24
C ILE A 11 -10.55 -0.74 2.38
N LYS A 12 -11.85 -1.00 2.57
CA LYS A 12 -12.85 0.04 2.75
C LYS A 12 -12.57 0.88 4.00
N GLU A 13 -12.33 0.24 5.14
CA GLU A 13 -12.02 0.93 6.40
C GLU A 13 -10.78 1.83 6.26
N TYR A 14 -9.73 1.37 5.60
CA TYR A 14 -8.54 2.17 5.36
C TYR A 14 -8.77 3.33 4.38
N ILE A 15 -9.54 3.12 3.31
CA ILE A 15 -9.90 4.20 2.37
C ILE A 15 -10.73 5.28 3.09
N ASP A 16 -11.70 4.87 3.90
CA ASP A 16 -12.53 5.80 4.68
C ASP A 16 -11.68 6.60 5.67
N ASP A 17 -10.75 5.93 6.38
CA ASP A 17 -9.79 6.54 7.30
C ASP A 17 -8.86 7.57 6.64
N ILE A 18 -8.34 7.25 5.45
CA ILE A 18 -7.51 8.16 4.64
C ILE A 18 -8.33 9.38 4.22
N ASN A 19 -9.54 9.16 3.70
CA ASN A 19 -10.40 10.21 3.20
C ASN A 19 -10.84 11.17 4.32
N GLU A 20 -11.12 10.66 5.51
CA GLU A 20 -11.43 11.50 6.68
C GLU A 20 -10.26 12.43 7.03
N LYS A 21 -9.04 11.90 7.09
CA LYS A 21 -7.84 12.69 7.40
C LYS A 21 -7.51 13.72 6.33
N ILE A 22 -7.71 13.40 5.06
CA ILE A 22 -7.59 14.36 3.95
C ILE A 22 -8.60 15.50 4.14
N LYS A 23 -9.88 15.18 4.35
CA LYS A 23 -10.96 16.17 4.53
C LYS A 23 -10.74 17.07 5.74
N ALA A 24 -10.20 16.51 6.83
CA ALA A 24 -9.90 17.24 8.05
C ALA A 24 -8.61 18.08 7.96
N GLY A 25 -7.86 18.01 6.86
CA GLY A 25 -6.58 18.74 6.71
C GLY A 25 -5.46 18.21 7.60
N LEU A 26 -5.54 16.95 8.05
CA LEU A 26 -4.62 16.36 9.04
C LEU A 26 -3.40 15.67 8.40
N LEU A 27 -3.12 15.96 7.13
CA LEU A 27 -2.11 15.25 6.34
C LEU A 27 -0.71 15.32 6.96
N VAL A 28 -0.32 16.51 7.44
CA VAL A 28 1.01 16.75 8.02
C VAL A 28 1.13 16.17 9.43
N GLU A 29 0.14 16.43 10.30
CA GLU A 29 0.12 15.97 11.69
C GLU A 29 0.04 14.44 11.76
N ARG A 30 -0.71 13.81 10.85
CA ARG A 30 -0.99 12.36 10.84
C ARG A 30 -0.25 11.64 9.72
N GLN A 31 0.82 12.22 9.18
CA GLN A 31 1.55 11.69 8.03
C GLN A 31 1.96 10.21 8.19
N GLU A 32 2.44 9.82 9.38
CA GLU A 32 2.86 8.44 9.68
C GLU A 32 1.68 7.47 9.59
N ILE A 33 0.56 7.83 10.23
CA ILE A 33 -0.66 7.00 10.26
C ILE A 33 -1.23 6.89 8.86
N ILE A 34 -1.36 7.99 8.14
CA ILE A 34 -1.91 8.01 6.78
C ILE A 34 -1.10 7.10 5.87
N ARG A 35 0.23 7.14 5.98
CA ARG A 35 1.11 6.33 5.13
C ARG A 35 1.15 4.87 5.53
N PHE A 36 1.03 4.58 6.81
CA PHE A 36 0.80 3.23 7.30
C PHE A 36 -0.51 2.67 6.74
N THR A 37 -1.62 3.40 6.92
CA THR A 37 -2.96 3.03 6.43
C THR A 37 -2.97 2.83 4.91
N PHE A 38 -2.33 3.72 4.14
CA PHE A 38 -2.23 3.61 2.69
C PHE A 38 -1.44 2.35 2.28
N SER A 39 -0.34 2.06 2.98
CA SER A 39 0.43 0.85 2.74
C SER A 39 -0.38 -0.41 2.97
N GLU A 40 -1.10 -0.46 4.09
CA GLU A 40 -1.91 -1.63 4.42
C GLU A 40 -3.09 -1.79 3.45
N ALA A 41 -3.69 -0.69 2.98
CA ALA A 41 -4.70 -0.74 1.93
C ALA A 41 -4.15 -1.31 0.62
N ALA A 42 -2.97 -0.86 0.19
CA ALA A 42 -2.34 -1.31 -1.05
C ALA A 42 -1.97 -2.81 -1.02
N THR A 43 -1.40 -3.29 0.09
CA THR A 43 -1.07 -4.71 0.26
C THR A 43 -2.32 -5.59 0.33
N ASN A 44 -3.37 -5.15 1.01
CA ASN A 44 -4.65 -5.86 1.04
C ASN A 44 -5.31 -5.91 -0.34
N LEU A 45 -5.26 -4.82 -1.11
CA LEU A 45 -5.78 -4.79 -2.47
C LEU A 45 -5.03 -5.76 -3.39
N PHE A 46 -3.70 -5.81 -3.27
CA PHE A 46 -2.90 -6.76 -4.03
C PHE A 46 -3.16 -8.21 -3.60
N ALA A 47 -3.27 -8.48 -2.29
CA ALA A 47 -3.64 -9.81 -1.78
C ALA A 47 -5.01 -10.26 -2.33
N LEU A 48 -6.01 -9.39 -2.27
CA LEU A 48 -7.33 -9.63 -2.83
C LEU A 48 -7.27 -9.97 -4.33
N TYR A 49 -6.46 -9.25 -5.09
CA TYR A 49 -6.23 -9.53 -6.51
C TYR A 49 -5.65 -10.93 -6.72
N LEU A 50 -4.60 -11.31 -5.98
CA LEU A 50 -3.97 -12.62 -6.11
C LEU A 50 -4.94 -13.76 -5.78
N HIS A 51 -5.68 -13.62 -4.68
CA HIS A 51 -6.67 -14.62 -4.22
C HIS A 51 -7.82 -14.77 -5.22
N LYS A 52 -8.38 -13.65 -5.73
CA LYS A 52 -9.45 -13.69 -6.74
C LYS A 52 -9.04 -14.38 -8.04
N ASN A 53 -7.77 -14.28 -8.41
CA ASN A 53 -7.22 -14.90 -9.61
C ASN A 53 -6.59 -16.27 -9.35
N LYS A 54 -6.69 -16.80 -8.12
CA LYS A 54 -6.11 -18.10 -7.72
C LYS A 54 -4.61 -18.20 -8.01
N LEU A 55 -3.89 -17.08 -7.88
CA LEU A 55 -2.45 -17.01 -8.11
C LEU A 55 -1.62 -17.41 -6.88
N VAL A 56 -2.27 -17.49 -5.72
CA VAL A 56 -1.65 -17.88 -4.44
C VAL A 56 -2.60 -18.76 -3.64
N GLU A 57 -2.04 -19.51 -2.70
CA GLU A 57 -2.79 -20.31 -1.74
C GLU A 57 -3.67 -19.43 -0.82
N PRO A 58 -4.85 -19.90 -0.36
CA PRO A 58 -5.73 -19.12 0.51
C PRO A 58 -5.06 -18.59 1.79
N SER A 59 -4.06 -19.30 2.31
CA SER A 59 -3.30 -18.92 3.51
C SER A 59 -2.23 -17.86 3.27
N PHE A 60 -1.95 -17.53 2.00
CA PHE A 60 -0.91 -16.58 1.63
C PHE A 60 -1.29 -15.16 2.07
N SER A 61 -0.36 -14.51 2.77
CA SER A 61 -0.46 -13.10 3.16
C SER A 61 0.57 -12.28 2.40
N VAL A 62 0.16 -11.11 1.92
CA VAL A 62 1.05 -10.13 1.31
C VAL A 62 1.63 -9.26 2.42
N ASN A 63 2.96 -9.17 2.49
CA ASN A 63 3.67 -8.29 3.41
C ASN A 63 4.27 -7.12 2.64
N HIS A 64 4.15 -5.89 3.15
CA HIS A 64 4.70 -4.69 2.49
C HIS A 64 6.22 -4.81 2.20
N ARG A 65 6.98 -5.54 3.03
CA ARG A 65 8.42 -5.79 2.82
C ARG A 65 8.72 -6.60 1.55
N PHE A 66 7.74 -7.28 0.97
CA PHE A 66 7.90 -7.95 -0.33
C PHE A 66 8.12 -6.94 -1.46
N PHE A 67 7.78 -5.67 -1.24
CA PHE A 67 7.96 -4.57 -2.20
C PHE A 67 9.13 -3.65 -1.83
N ALA A 68 10.06 -4.10 -0.98
CA ALA A 68 11.26 -3.33 -0.65
C ALA A 68 12.20 -3.10 -1.86
N SER A 69 12.11 -3.94 -2.89
CA SER A 69 12.76 -3.72 -4.19
C SER A 69 12.12 -4.62 -5.26
N LYS A 70 12.34 -4.26 -6.53
CA LYS A 70 11.90 -5.06 -7.68
C LYS A 70 12.37 -6.50 -7.63
N ARG A 71 13.67 -6.71 -7.34
CA ARG A 71 14.27 -8.03 -7.18
C ARG A 71 13.55 -8.88 -6.12
N ILE A 72 13.19 -8.30 -4.97
CA ILE A 72 12.48 -9.02 -3.90
C ILE A 72 11.05 -9.38 -4.35
N ALA A 73 10.35 -8.45 -4.98
CA ALA A 73 9.00 -8.68 -5.50
C ALA A 73 8.99 -9.80 -6.55
N GLU A 74 9.89 -9.76 -7.52
CA GLU A 74 10.02 -10.78 -8.58
C GLU A 74 10.35 -12.17 -8.03
N LEU A 75 11.25 -12.24 -7.04
CA LEU A 75 11.57 -13.50 -6.37
C LEU A 75 10.37 -14.06 -5.60
N LYS A 76 9.57 -13.19 -4.97
CA LYS A 76 8.41 -13.61 -4.18
C LYS A 76 7.21 -14.02 -5.04
N PHE A 77 7.03 -13.32 -6.15
CA PHE A 77 5.92 -13.49 -7.09
C PHE A 77 6.47 -13.94 -8.44
N ASN A 78 7.06 -15.13 -8.45
CA ASN A 78 7.74 -15.74 -9.60
C ASN A 78 6.79 -16.38 -10.63
N PHE A 79 5.57 -15.83 -10.75
CA PHE A 79 4.52 -16.24 -11.68
C PHE A 79 4.01 -15.03 -12.46
N ASP A 80 3.36 -15.26 -13.60
CA ASP A 80 2.91 -14.19 -14.50
C ASP A 80 1.48 -13.75 -14.21
N PHE A 81 1.24 -12.45 -14.37
CA PHE A 81 -0.09 -11.85 -14.28
C PHE A 81 -0.16 -10.50 -15.04
N PRO A 82 -1.35 -10.07 -15.47
CA PRO A 82 -1.53 -8.83 -16.22
C PRO A 82 -0.91 -7.62 -15.51
N LYS A 83 -0.16 -6.82 -16.29
CA LYS A 83 0.47 -5.56 -15.83
C LYS A 83 1.41 -5.73 -14.62
N LYS A 84 2.01 -6.91 -14.44
CA LYS A 84 2.93 -7.25 -13.33
C LYS A 84 3.97 -6.17 -13.04
N GLU A 85 4.71 -5.76 -14.05
CA GLU A 85 5.73 -4.71 -13.94
C GLU A 85 5.16 -3.40 -13.36
N LYS A 86 4.07 -2.91 -13.95
CA LYS A 86 3.41 -1.69 -13.49
C LYS A 86 2.88 -1.81 -12.05
N LEU A 87 2.34 -2.97 -11.69
CA LEU A 87 1.86 -3.21 -10.33
C LEU A 87 3.01 -3.24 -9.32
N PHE A 88 4.14 -3.85 -9.67
CA PHE A 88 5.34 -3.82 -8.82
C PHE A 88 5.88 -2.41 -8.66
N ASP A 89 6.00 -1.63 -9.74
CA ASP A 89 6.48 -0.26 -9.66
C ASP A 89 5.60 0.58 -8.70
N LEU A 90 4.26 0.44 -8.78
CA LEU A 90 3.33 1.11 -7.87
C LEU A 90 3.52 0.68 -6.41
N LEU A 91 3.64 -0.62 -6.14
CA LEU A 91 3.78 -1.16 -4.78
C LEU A 91 5.15 -0.84 -4.17
N ILE A 92 6.20 -0.83 -4.97
CA ILE A 92 7.56 -0.44 -4.55
C ILE A 92 7.60 1.05 -4.25
N ASN A 93 7.04 1.89 -5.12
CA ASN A 93 6.93 3.33 -4.87
C ASN A 93 6.14 3.60 -3.59
N GLN A 94 5.04 2.88 -3.37
CA GLN A 94 4.27 2.96 -2.15
C GLN A 94 5.12 2.62 -0.91
N GLU A 95 5.92 1.54 -0.94
CA GLU A 95 6.81 1.16 0.16
C GLU A 95 7.93 2.19 0.38
N MET A 96 8.45 2.81 -0.69
CA MET A 96 9.41 3.92 -0.57
C MET A 96 8.78 5.11 0.19
N PHE A 97 7.55 5.50 -0.16
CA PHE A 97 6.85 6.58 0.55
C PHE A 97 6.53 6.23 2.00
N ARG A 98 6.11 4.99 2.26
CA ARG A 98 5.94 4.47 3.62
C ARG A 98 7.23 4.65 4.41
N ASN A 99 8.37 4.24 3.85
CA ASN A 99 9.65 4.35 4.53
C ASN A 99 10.08 5.80 4.79
N LYS A 100 9.74 6.71 3.88
CA LYS A 100 10.05 8.14 3.99
C LYS A 100 9.25 8.86 5.08
N LEU A 101 7.97 8.50 5.25
CA LEU A 101 7.01 9.26 6.05
C LEU A 101 6.54 8.54 7.33
N CYS A 102 6.67 7.22 7.44
CA CYS A 102 6.34 6.47 8.67
C CYS A 102 7.53 6.38 9.64
N TYR A 103 8.76 6.63 9.19
CA TYR A 103 9.95 6.43 10.01
C TYR A 103 10.79 7.71 10.15
N GLY A 104 11.45 7.85 11.29
CA GLY A 104 12.30 8.98 11.61
C GLY A 104 11.51 10.18 12.12
N ARG A 105 12.02 11.40 11.88
CA ARG A 105 11.31 12.63 12.25
C ARG A 105 10.25 12.95 11.21
N SER A 106 9.11 13.47 11.68
CA SER A 106 8.05 14.07 10.87
C SER A 106 8.63 15.02 9.82
N LYS A 107 8.12 14.93 8.59
CA LYS A 107 8.53 15.79 7.49
C LYS A 107 7.69 17.05 7.45
N ASP A 108 8.27 18.10 6.91
CA ASP A 108 7.60 19.37 6.69
C ASP A 108 6.48 19.24 5.66
N GLU A 109 5.52 20.15 5.75
CA GLU A 109 4.29 20.18 4.94
C GLU A 109 4.55 20.05 3.44
N ILE A 110 5.57 20.74 2.91
CA ILE A 110 5.93 20.68 1.48
C ILE A 110 6.21 19.25 1.05
N ILE A 111 6.97 18.49 1.84
CA ILE A 111 7.36 17.11 1.53
C ILE A 111 6.14 16.19 1.60
N VAL A 112 5.29 16.39 2.62
CA VAL A 112 4.08 15.58 2.81
C VAL A 112 3.08 15.80 1.67
N LEU A 113 2.85 17.05 1.27
CA LEU A 113 1.90 17.40 0.21
C LEU A 113 2.41 16.97 -1.18
N ASP A 114 3.72 17.10 -1.44
CA ASP A 114 4.34 16.60 -2.68
C ASP A 114 4.17 15.09 -2.81
N ASP A 115 4.43 14.34 -1.72
CA ASP A 115 4.25 12.89 -1.71
C ASP A 115 2.79 12.47 -1.89
N ILE A 116 1.81 13.29 -1.46
CA ILE A 116 0.38 12.99 -1.62
C ILE A 116 -0.10 13.27 -3.03
N LYS A 117 0.38 14.32 -3.69
CA LYS A 117 0.05 14.61 -5.10
C LYS A 117 0.50 13.47 -6.02
N ASN A 118 1.66 12.88 -5.74
CA ASN A 118 2.19 11.73 -6.49
C ASN A 118 1.41 10.41 -6.29
N LEU A 119 0.34 10.39 -5.49
CA LEU A 119 -0.57 9.23 -5.36
C LEU A 119 -1.73 9.26 -6.37
N GLY A 120 -1.96 10.39 -7.05
CA GLY A 120 -3.16 10.66 -7.86
C GLY A 120 -2.94 10.77 -9.37
N ASP A 121 -1.70 10.69 -9.86
CA ASP A 121 -1.34 10.77 -11.29
C ASP A 121 -1.15 9.38 -11.95
#